data_AF-A0A9E5K5E0-F1
#
_entry.id   AF-A0A9E5K5E0-F1
#
_cell.length_a   1.000
_cell.length_b   1.000
_cell.length_c   1.000
_cell.angle_alpha   90.00
_cell.angle_beta   90.00
_cell.angle_gamma   90.00
#
_symmetry.space_group_name_H-M   'P 1'
#
loop_
_entity.id
_entity.type
_entity.pdbx_description
1 polymer ?
#
loop_
_entity_poly.entity_id
_entity_poly.type
_entity_poly.pdbx_seq_one_letter_code
_entity_poly.pdbx_strand_id
1 'polypeptide(L)'
;LTQENKEGGYPGFFHNPKSSPHGPMYGHGFATLFLAEVHGMIPDKELRTQTHDALERAIKCILDSQTQEGGWRYNPVPKDADISVTICQIMALRSARNSGILVPKSRVDRCVEYVKRCQDKREGWFRYMAQSGGGGQMGFARTAAGVVALYSAGIYDGPEIEAGLQFLVQSKPQGLNLQRTEMHYFYGHYYAVQAMYTAGGKYWADWFPSIRDELISRQRPDGSWFDQVCGHYATAMACLVLETPNNYLPIFQK
;
A
#
# COMPACT_ATOMS: atom_id res chain seq x y z
N LEU A 1 -17.57 -0.21 11.01
CA LEU A 1 -16.21 0.31 11.29
C LEU A 1 -15.36 -0.86 11.76
N THR A 2 -14.11 -0.94 11.30
CA THR A 2 -13.15 -1.97 11.72
C THR A 2 -12.89 -1.85 13.23
N GLN A 3 -12.78 -2.97 13.94
CA GLN A 3 -12.53 -3.01 15.38
C GLN A 3 -11.39 -3.95 15.71
N GLU A 4 -10.73 -3.71 16.85
CA GLU A 4 -9.71 -4.60 17.38
C GLU A 4 -10.36 -5.88 17.90
N ASN A 5 -9.85 -7.03 17.46
CA ASN A 5 -10.28 -8.33 17.95
C ASN A 5 -9.63 -8.66 19.30
N LYS A 6 -10.12 -8.08 20.40
CA LYS A 6 -9.56 -8.34 21.75
C LYS A 6 -9.91 -9.73 22.30
N GLU A 7 -11.05 -10.28 21.89
CA GLU A 7 -11.62 -11.51 22.49
C GLU A 7 -11.50 -12.75 21.59
N GLY A 8 -11.27 -12.59 20.28
CA GLY A 8 -11.39 -13.66 19.28
C GLY A 8 -10.08 -14.31 18.85
N GLY A 9 -9.20 -14.67 19.79
CA GLY A 9 -7.99 -15.47 19.53
C GLY A 9 -6.86 -14.78 18.76
N TYR A 10 -7.09 -13.56 18.23
CA TYR A 10 -6.07 -12.72 17.58
C TYR A 10 -6.10 -11.28 18.13
N PRO A 11 -5.66 -11.04 19.38
CA PRO A 11 -5.51 -9.69 19.93
C PRO A 11 -4.70 -8.77 18.99
N GLY A 12 -5.14 -7.53 18.79
CA GLY A 12 -4.52 -6.58 17.86
C GLY A 12 -4.95 -6.73 16.40
N PHE A 13 -5.67 -7.80 16.02
CA PHE A 13 -6.15 -7.95 14.65
C PHE A 13 -7.36 -7.06 14.38
N PHE A 14 -7.20 -6.12 13.46
CA PHE A 14 -8.26 -5.19 13.06
C PHE A 14 -9.07 -5.79 11.91
N HIS A 15 -10.33 -6.12 12.17
CA HIS A 15 -11.25 -6.55 11.11
C HIS A 15 -12.66 -6.02 11.36
N ASN A 16 -13.46 -5.99 10.30
CA ASN A 16 -14.90 -5.76 10.41
C ASN A 16 -15.62 -7.11 10.25
N PRO A 17 -16.17 -7.70 11.32
CA PRO A 17 -16.85 -9.00 11.24
C PRO A 17 -18.11 -8.98 10.37
N LYS A 18 -18.64 -7.79 10.06
CA LYS A 18 -19.85 -7.60 9.23
C LYS A 18 -19.52 -7.36 7.75
N SER A 19 -18.26 -7.19 7.37
CA SER A 19 -17.87 -7.03 5.95
C SER A 19 -17.51 -8.37 5.32
N SER A 20 -17.54 -8.43 3.98
CA SER A 20 -17.15 -9.62 3.23
C SER A 20 -15.79 -10.17 3.71
N PRO A 21 -15.66 -11.48 3.95
CA PRO A 21 -14.49 -12.09 4.58
C PRO A 21 -13.26 -12.19 3.66
N HIS A 22 -13.31 -11.67 2.43
CA HIS A 22 -12.20 -11.75 1.50
C HIS A 22 -11.09 -10.75 1.89
N GLY A 23 -10.03 -11.27 2.51
CA GLY A 23 -8.79 -10.53 2.74
C GLY A 23 -8.80 -9.54 3.90
N PRO A 24 -9.21 -9.92 5.13
CA PRO A 24 -9.23 -9.00 6.27
C PRO A 24 -7.85 -8.41 6.61
N MET A 25 -6.75 -9.07 6.23
CA MET A 25 -5.40 -8.51 6.37
C MET A 25 -5.15 -7.23 5.53
N TYR A 26 -5.89 -7.00 4.44
CA TYR A 26 -5.84 -5.70 3.75
C TYR A 26 -6.33 -4.59 4.67
N GLY A 27 -7.53 -4.78 5.22
CA GLY A 27 -8.14 -3.83 6.16
C GLY A 27 -7.28 -3.64 7.40
N HIS A 28 -6.69 -4.73 7.91
CA HIS A 28 -5.75 -4.66 9.03
C HIS A 28 -4.53 -3.79 8.72
N GLY A 29 -3.85 -4.02 7.60
CA GLY A 29 -2.67 -3.24 7.21
C GLY A 29 -2.98 -1.74 7.08
N PHE A 30 -4.07 -1.38 6.40
CA PHE A 30 -4.50 0.02 6.27
C PHE A 30 -4.94 0.64 7.61
N ALA A 31 -5.64 -0.10 8.46
CA ALA A 31 -6.02 0.38 9.79
C ALA A 31 -4.78 0.62 10.68
N THR A 32 -3.82 -0.29 10.65
CA THR A 32 -2.53 -0.15 11.37
C THR A 32 -1.74 1.04 10.84
N LEU A 33 -1.67 1.24 9.52
CA LEU A 33 -1.06 2.42 8.90
C LEU A 33 -1.75 3.70 9.40
N PHE A 34 -3.08 3.77 9.38
CA PHE A 34 -3.82 4.93 9.88
C PHE A 34 -3.47 5.25 11.34
N LEU A 35 -3.50 4.24 12.22
CA LEU A 35 -3.18 4.44 13.64
C LEU A 35 -1.75 4.94 13.84
N ALA A 36 -0.79 4.44 13.06
CA ALA A 36 0.59 4.90 13.10
C ALA A 36 0.72 6.37 12.63
N GLU A 37 0.06 6.76 11.54
CA GLU A 37 0.12 8.14 11.05
C GLU A 37 -0.54 9.14 12.04
N VAL A 38 -1.66 8.76 12.70
CA VAL A 38 -2.34 9.67 13.63
C VAL A 38 -1.75 9.67 15.03
N HIS A 39 -1.01 8.63 15.44
CA HIS A 39 -0.50 8.48 16.81
C HIS A 39 0.24 9.72 17.31
N GLY A 40 1.12 10.30 16.48
CA GLY A 40 1.87 11.52 16.81
C GLY A 40 1.04 12.81 16.82
N MET A 41 -0.17 12.78 16.26
CA MET A 41 -1.07 13.93 16.12
C MET A 41 -2.13 14.00 17.22
N ILE A 42 -2.23 12.99 18.09
CA ILE A 42 -3.24 12.93 19.16
C ILE A 42 -2.81 13.82 20.34
N PRO A 43 -3.54 14.91 20.65
CA PRO A 43 -3.21 15.79 21.77
C PRO A 43 -3.53 15.12 23.12
N ASP A 44 -4.66 14.41 23.18
CA ASP A 44 -5.13 13.73 24.38
C ASP A 44 -4.19 12.59 24.78
N LYS A 45 -3.69 12.65 26.02
CA LYS A 45 -2.66 11.72 26.49
C LYS A 45 -3.20 10.30 26.64
N GLU A 46 -4.43 10.14 27.13
CA GLU A 46 -5.02 8.83 27.37
C GLU A 46 -5.31 8.13 26.05
N LEU A 47 -5.95 8.82 25.11
CA LEU A 47 -6.23 8.33 23.77
C LEU A 47 -4.94 8.00 23.02
N ARG A 48 -3.89 8.81 23.18
CA ARG A 48 -2.57 8.52 22.59
C ARG A 48 -1.97 7.23 23.14
N THR A 49 -2.02 7.01 24.46
CA THR A 49 -1.58 5.74 25.08
C THR A 49 -2.42 4.56 24.59
N GLN A 50 -3.75 4.67 24.55
CA GLN A 50 -4.62 3.61 24.03
C GLN A 50 -4.32 3.28 22.56
N THR A 51 -4.04 4.31 21.76
CA THR A 51 -3.65 4.17 20.35
C THR A 51 -2.30 3.49 20.20
N HIS A 52 -1.32 3.87 21.02
CA HIS A 52 0.00 3.25 21.07
C HIS A 52 -0.11 1.75 21.38
N ASP A 53 -0.82 1.39 22.44
CA ASP A 53 -0.97 -0.01 22.87
C ASP A 53 -1.69 -0.85 21.80
N ALA A 54 -2.71 -0.29 21.15
CA ALA A 54 -3.40 -0.95 20.05
C ALA A 54 -2.49 -1.13 18.83
N LEU A 55 -1.66 -0.13 18.52
CA LEU A 55 -0.70 -0.16 17.44
C LEU A 55 0.39 -1.22 17.68
N GLU A 56 0.94 -1.34 18.90
CA GLU A 56 1.91 -2.38 19.23
C GLU A 56 1.35 -3.80 19.03
N ARG A 57 0.11 -4.05 19.49
CA ARG A 57 -0.55 -5.35 19.29
C ARG A 57 -0.82 -5.64 17.82
N ALA A 58 -1.23 -4.62 17.06
CA ALA A 58 -1.44 -4.75 15.63
C ALA A 58 -0.15 -5.06 14.87
N ILE A 59 0.94 -4.36 15.18
CA ILE A 59 2.26 -4.64 14.60
C ILE A 59 2.73 -6.04 14.96
N LYS A 60 2.53 -6.49 16.20
CA LYS A 60 2.80 -7.88 16.59
C LYS A 60 2.00 -8.88 15.73
N CYS A 61 0.71 -8.65 15.51
CA CYS A 61 -0.12 -9.48 14.64
C CYS A 61 0.46 -9.58 13.21
N ILE A 62 0.89 -8.44 12.63
CA ILE A 62 1.57 -8.42 11.33
C ILE A 62 2.84 -9.28 11.38
N LEU A 63 3.71 -9.06 12.35
CA LEU A 63 5.00 -9.78 12.43
C LEU A 63 4.83 -11.29 12.60
N ASP A 64 3.86 -11.72 13.41
CA ASP A 64 3.56 -13.13 13.66
C ASP A 64 2.91 -13.81 12.45
N SER A 65 2.22 -13.04 11.61
CA SER A 65 1.56 -13.54 10.40
C SER A 65 2.47 -13.63 9.16
N GLN A 66 3.72 -13.16 9.25
CA GLN A 66 4.65 -13.19 8.11
C GLN A 66 5.04 -14.64 7.76
N THR A 67 4.86 -15.02 6.50
CA THR A 67 5.18 -16.39 6.04
C THR A 67 6.68 -16.67 6.01
N GLN A 68 7.05 -17.94 5.82
CA GLN A 68 8.44 -18.33 5.56
C GLN A 68 9.02 -17.65 4.31
N GLU A 69 8.19 -17.40 3.29
CA GLU A 69 8.58 -16.70 2.08
C GLU A 69 8.90 -15.22 2.31
N GLY A 70 8.35 -14.60 3.38
CA GLY A 70 8.62 -13.22 3.76
C GLY A 70 7.49 -12.22 3.43
N GLY A 71 6.43 -12.67 2.76
CA GLY A 71 5.24 -11.86 2.50
C GLY A 71 4.05 -12.20 3.43
N TRP A 72 2.89 -11.64 3.09
CA TRP A 72 1.63 -11.82 3.79
C TRP A 72 0.49 -12.05 2.81
N ARG A 73 -0.61 -12.61 3.32
CA ARG A 73 -1.85 -12.78 2.57
C ARG A 73 -3.08 -12.56 3.47
N TYR A 74 -4.22 -13.09 3.04
CA TYR A 74 -5.54 -12.67 3.45
C TYR A 74 -5.89 -12.87 4.91
N ASN A 75 -5.30 -13.87 5.57
CA ASN A 75 -5.59 -14.20 6.96
C ASN A 75 -4.35 -13.95 7.84
N PRO A 76 -4.53 -13.67 9.15
CA PRO A 76 -3.43 -13.44 10.10
C PRO A 76 -2.74 -14.77 10.48
N VAL A 77 -2.29 -15.51 9.47
CA VAL A 77 -1.62 -16.81 9.61
C VAL A 77 -0.47 -16.89 8.60
N PRO A 78 0.68 -17.47 8.98
CA PRO A 78 1.87 -17.50 8.13
C PRO A 78 1.84 -18.66 7.11
N LYS A 79 0.80 -18.70 6.25
CA LYS A 79 0.59 -19.82 5.29
C LYS A 79 1.02 -19.52 3.86
N ASP A 80 0.62 -18.38 3.33
CA ASP A 80 0.83 -17.99 1.95
C ASP A 80 1.02 -16.47 1.82
N ALA A 81 1.52 -16.02 0.67
CA ALA A 81 1.88 -14.62 0.45
C ALA A 81 1.50 -14.15 -0.94
N ASP A 82 1.10 -12.88 -1.04
CA ASP A 82 0.95 -12.15 -2.30
C ASP A 82 1.51 -10.73 -2.20
N ILE A 83 1.74 -10.07 -3.33
CA ILE A 83 2.32 -8.72 -3.34
C ILE A 83 1.36 -7.64 -2.80
N SER A 84 0.06 -7.83 -2.99
CA SER A 84 -0.96 -6.82 -2.72
C SER A 84 -1.26 -6.67 -1.23
N VAL A 85 -1.25 -7.76 -0.45
CA VAL A 85 -1.34 -7.69 1.02
C VAL A 85 0.02 -7.33 1.61
N THR A 86 1.11 -7.82 1.01
CA THR A 86 2.48 -7.53 1.48
C THR A 86 2.77 -6.03 1.49
N ILE A 87 2.38 -5.28 0.45
CA ILE A 87 2.55 -3.82 0.44
C ILE A 87 1.82 -3.14 1.61
N CYS A 88 0.60 -3.58 1.93
CA CYS A 88 -0.18 -2.98 3.02
C CYS A 88 0.52 -3.19 4.37
N GLN A 89 1.11 -4.36 4.58
CA GLN A 89 1.81 -4.67 5.82
C GLN A 89 3.13 -3.90 5.93
N ILE A 90 3.94 -3.84 4.87
CA ILE A 90 5.23 -3.16 4.94
C ILE A 90 5.08 -1.64 5.11
N MET A 91 4.04 -1.02 4.54
CA MET A 91 3.72 0.38 4.81
C MET A 91 3.37 0.61 6.29
N ALA A 92 2.54 -0.25 6.87
CA ALA A 92 2.20 -0.19 8.29
C ALA A 92 3.45 -0.36 9.17
N LEU A 93 4.32 -1.31 8.84
CA LEU A 93 5.60 -1.51 9.55
C LEU A 93 6.53 -0.30 9.41
N ARG A 94 6.61 0.34 8.23
CA ARG A 94 7.39 1.57 8.06
C ARG A 94 6.83 2.71 8.91
N SER A 95 5.52 2.96 8.85
CA SER A 95 4.89 4.02 9.63
C SER A 95 5.01 3.79 11.14
N ALA A 96 4.92 2.54 11.59
CA ALA A 96 5.15 2.19 12.99
C ALA A 96 6.59 2.49 13.45
N ARG A 97 7.60 2.24 12.59
CA ARG A 97 8.99 2.65 12.88
C ARG A 97 9.11 4.16 13.02
N ASN A 98 8.46 4.92 12.14
CA ASN A 98 8.43 6.39 12.24
C ASN A 98 7.76 6.86 13.54
N SER A 99 6.84 6.07 14.09
CA SER A 99 6.18 6.31 15.37
C SER A 99 6.95 5.79 16.60
N GLY A 100 8.16 5.27 16.42
CA GLY A 100 9.02 4.78 17.51
C GLY A 100 8.81 3.31 17.91
N ILE A 101 7.95 2.56 17.19
CA ILE A 101 7.74 1.14 17.46
C ILE A 101 8.83 0.31 16.79
N LEU A 102 9.41 -0.62 17.56
CA LEU A 102 10.47 -1.49 17.08
C LEU A 102 9.95 -2.49 16.05
N VAL A 103 10.50 -2.42 14.83
CA VAL A 103 10.28 -3.44 13.79
C VAL A 103 11.61 -4.12 13.48
N PRO A 104 11.71 -5.46 13.67
CA PRO A 104 12.96 -6.17 13.41
C PRO A 104 13.39 -6.07 11.94
N LYS A 105 14.66 -5.66 11.70
CA LYS A 105 15.22 -5.55 10.34
C LYS A 105 15.11 -6.86 9.55
N SER A 106 15.32 -8.00 10.20
CA SER A 106 15.21 -9.32 9.58
C SER A 106 13.82 -9.59 8.96
N ARG A 107 12.76 -8.97 9.48
CA ARG A 107 11.40 -9.09 8.96
C ARG A 107 11.22 -8.26 7.70
N VAL A 108 11.80 -7.06 7.68
CA VAL A 108 11.84 -6.18 6.51
C VAL A 108 12.66 -6.81 5.39
N ASP A 109 13.86 -7.33 5.70
CA ASP A 109 14.74 -7.94 4.70
C ASP A 109 14.08 -9.15 4.02
N ARG A 110 13.35 -9.98 4.77
CA ARG A 110 12.59 -11.10 4.18
C ARG A 110 11.45 -10.63 3.27
N CYS A 111 10.80 -9.51 3.60
CA CYS A 111 9.82 -8.87 2.72
C CYS A 111 10.46 -8.37 1.42
N VAL A 112 11.64 -7.76 1.50
CA VAL A 112 12.40 -7.32 0.32
C VAL A 112 12.69 -8.51 -0.60
N GLU A 113 13.21 -9.61 -0.06
CA GLU A 113 13.48 -10.82 -0.84
C GLU A 113 12.21 -11.39 -1.49
N TYR A 114 11.08 -11.40 -0.76
CA TYR A 114 9.80 -11.82 -1.33
C TYR A 114 9.38 -10.95 -2.50
N VAL A 115 9.38 -9.62 -2.33
CA VAL A 115 8.96 -8.65 -3.35
C VAL A 115 9.85 -8.74 -4.58
N LYS A 116 11.17 -8.85 -4.41
CA LYS A 116 12.12 -9.05 -5.52
C LYS A 116 11.84 -10.36 -6.29
N ARG A 117 11.50 -11.45 -5.60
CA ARG A 117 11.09 -12.71 -6.26
C ARG A 117 9.77 -12.59 -7.01
N CYS A 118 8.88 -11.69 -6.63
CA CYS A 118 7.66 -11.41 -7.38
C CYS A 118 7.94 -10.71 -8.72
N GLN A 119 9.09 -10.05 -8.90
CA GLN A 119 9.38 -9.32 -10.13
C GLN A 119 9.66 -10.26 -11.31
N ASP A 120 9.09 -9.95 -12.46
CA ASP A 120 9.47 -10.52 -13.73
C ASP A 120 10.83 -9.96 -14.17
N LYS A 121 11.85 -10.83 -14.20
CA LYS A 121 13.22 -10.44 -14.55
C LYS A 121 13.41 -10.00 -16.00
N ARG A 122 12.45 -10.27 -16.89
CA ARG A 122 12.52 -9.91 -18.31
C ARG A 122 11.84 -8.57 -18.56
N GLU A 123 10.66 -8.40 -17.99
CA GLU A 123 9.76 -7.29 -18.32
C GLU A 123 9.63 -6.24 -17.20
N GLY A 124 10.19 -6.49 -16.00
CA GLY A 124 10.22 -5.52 -14.89
C GLY A 124 8.93 -5.38 -14.08
N TRP A 125 7.78 -5.88 -14.57
CA TRP A 125 6.52 -5.87 -13.82
C TRP A 125 6.49 -6.91 -12.70
N PHE A 126 5.61 -6.71 -11.72
CA PHE A 126 5.51 -7.60 -10.56
C PHE A 126 4.33 -8.56 -10.67
N ARG A 127 4.62 -9.85 -10.51
CA ARG A 127 3.62 -10.93 -10.42
C ARG A 127 2.82 -10.82 -9.12
N TYR A 128 1.68 -11.50 -9.10
CA TYR A 128 0.82 -11.51 -7.91
C TYR A 128 1.48 -12.30 -6.78
N MET A 129 2.12 -13.43 -7.08
CA MET A 129 2.92 -14.21 -6.13
C MET A 129 4.25 -14.62 -6.77
N ALA A 130 5.25 -14.89 -5.94
CA ALA A 130 6.56 -15.35 -6.38
C ALA A 130 6.51 -16.67 -7.18
N GLN A 131 5.60 -17.58 -6.82
CA GLN A 131 5.45 -18.89 -7.45
C GLN A 131 4.41 -18.95 -8.58
N SER A 132 3.79 -17.83 -8.95
CA SER A 132 2.84 -17.82 -10.08
C SER A 132 3.62 -18.05 -11.38
N GLY A 133 3.52 -19.26 -11.94
CA GLY A 133 4.02 -19.58 -13.29
C GLY A 133 3.49 -18.58 -14.32
N GLY A 134 4.29 -18.31 -15.36
CA GLY A 134 4.21 -17.15 -16.28
C GLY A 134 2.93 -16.97 -17.11
N GLY A 135 1.77 -16.88 -16.45
CA GLY A 135 0.44 -16.60 -17.02
C GLY A 135 -0.35 -15.56 -16.22
N GLY A 136 0.30 -14.83 -15.30
CA GLY A 136 -0.34 -13.68 -14.65
C GLY A 136 -0.45 -12.53 -15.63
N GLN A 137 -1.64 -11.92 -15.76
CA GLN A 137 -1.79 -10.66 -16.50
C GLN A 137 -0.77 -9.63 -15.99
N MET A 138 -0.17 -8.86 -16.90
CA MET A 138 0.66 -7.71 -16.54
C MET A 138 -0.17 -6.79 -15.63
N GLY A 139 0.36 -6.44 -14.46
CA GLY A 139 -0.37 -5.68 -13.45
C GLY A 139 0.27 -4.35 -13.15
N PHE A 140 -0.24 -3.27 -13.72
CA PHE A 140 0.13 -1.89 -13.37
C PHE A 140 0.10 -1.68 -11.84
N ALA A 141 -1.03 -1.99 -11.22
CA ALA A 141 -1.21 -1.82 -9.78
C ALA A 141 -0.24 -2.65 -8.92
N ARG A 142 0.07 -3.88 -9.35
CA ARG A 142 1.03 -4.76 -8.65
C ARG A 142 2.46 -4.26 -8.79
N THR A 143 2.82 -3.74 -9.96
CA THR A 143 4.15 -3.15 -10.18
C THR A 143 4.33 -1.90 -9.32
N ALA A 144 3.31 -1.04 -9.27
CA ALA A 144 3.32 0.14 -8.40
C ALA A 144 3.48 -0.26 -6.92
N ALA A 145 2.69 -1.25 -6.46
CA ALA A 145 2.81 -1.80 -5.11
C ALA A 145 4.20 -2.39 -4.83
N GLY A 146 4.80 -3.13 -5.77
CA GLY A 146 6.13 -3.71 -5.62
C GLY A 146 7.22 -2.66 -5.45
N VAL A 147 7.22 -1.63 -6.29
CA VAL A 147 8.17 -0.50 -6.19
C VAL A 147 8.00 0.23 -4.85
N VAL A 148 6.76 0.55 -4.45
CA VAL A 148 6.51 1.21 -3.15
C VAL A 148 6.88 0.30 -1.98
N ALA A 149 6.75 -1.02 -2.10
CA ALA A 149 7.15 -1.94 -1.04
C ALA A 149 8.66 -1.91 -0.82
N LEU A 150 9.44 -1.86 -1.91
CA LEU A 150 10.90 -1.70 -1.86
C LEU A 150 11.30 -0.34 -1.26
N TYR A 151 10.67 0.75 -1.71
CA TYR A 151 10.88 2.07 -1.09
C TYR A 151 10.52 2.08 0.39
N SER A 152 9.42 1.42 0.77
CA SER A 152 8.99 1.33 2.17
C SER A 152 9.93 0.50 3.03
N ALA A 153 10.70 -0.40 2.42
CA ALA A 153 11.76 -1.15 3.07
C ALA A 153 13.11 -0.40 3.11
N GLY A 154 13.19 0.80 2.52
CA GLY A 154 14.41 1.63 2.45
C GLY A 154 15.32 1.30 1.27
N ILE A 155 14.83 0.61 0.25
CA ILE A 155 15.56 0.32 -0.99
C ILE A 155 15.15 1.35 -2.04
N TYR A 156 16.04 2.30 -2.35
CA TYR A 156 15.73 3.46 -3.21
C TYR A 156 16.33 3.39 -4.61
N ASP A 157 17.24 2.46 -4.85
CA ASP A 157 17.91 2.25 -6.14
C ASP A 157 18.09 0.75 -6.42
N GLY A 158 18.60 0.44 -7.61
CA GLY A 158 18.89 -0.92 -8.05
C GLY A 158 18.03 -1.39 -9.23
N PRO A 159 18.41 -2.52 -9.83
CA PRO A 159 17.81 -3.00 -11.07
C PRO A 159 16.31 -3.27 -10.93
N GLU A 160 15.85 -3.71 -9.76
CA GLU A 160 14.42 -3.97 -9.53
C GLU A 160 13.59 -2.69 -9.48
N ILE A 161 14.13 -1.61 -8.89
CA ILE A 161 13.48 -0.29 -8.88
C ILE A 161 13.45 0.29 -10.30
N GLU A 162 14.59 0.26 -11.00
CA GLU A 162 14.70 0.81 -12.35
C GLU A 162 13.74 0.12 -13.32
N ALA A 163 13.71 -1.21 -13.34
CA ALA A 163 12.82 -1.98 -14.21
C ALA A 163 11.35 -1.74 -13.86
N GLY A 164 11.01 -1.64 -12.57
CA GLY A 164 9.65 -1.33 -12.12
C GLY A 164 9.21 0.08 -12.55
N LEU A 165 10.06 1.09 -12.39
CA LEU A 165 9.76 2.46 -12.82
C LEU A 165 9.62 2.57 -14.34
N GLN A 166 10.49 1.92 -15.10
CA GLN A 166 10.40 1.88 -16.57
C GLN A 166 9.09 1.27 -17.05
N PHE A 167 8.62 0.21 -16.39
CA PHE A 167 7.31 -0.38 -16.66
C PHE A 167 6.18 0.61 -16.34
N LEU A 168 6.23 1.27 -15.18
CA LEU A 168 5.18 2.19 -14.76
C LEU A 168 5.07 3.40 -15.69
N VAL A 169 6.18 3.95 -16.18
CA VAL A 169 6.16 5.08 -17.14
C VAL A 169 5.39 4.75 -18.42
N GLN A 170 5.43 3.49 -18.88
CA GLN A 170 4.65 3.05 -20.04
C GLN A 170 3.14 3.02 -19.76
N SER A 171 2.76 2.89 -18.48
CA SER A 171 1.38 2.90 -17.99
C SER A 171 0.90 4.29 -17.55
N LYS A 172 1.62 5.35 -17.96
CA LYS A 172 1.27 6.73 -17.62
C LYS A 172 -0.17 7.06 -18.07
N PRO A 173 -0.97 7.76 -17.23
CA PRO A 173 -2.27 8.27 -17.64
C PRO A 173 -2.14 9.09 -18.93
N GLN A 174 -2.86 8.67 -19.98
CA GLN A 174 -2.81 9.33 -21.29
C GLN A 174 -3.94 10.36 -21.47
N GLY A 175 -4.77 10.59 -20.44
CA GLY A 175 -5.97 11.41 -20.55
C GLY A 175 -7.10 10.72 -21.32
N LEU A 176 -8.34 11.10 -21.01
CA LEU A 176 -9.63 10.81 -21.67
C LEU A 176 -9.83 9.45 -22.39
N ASN A 177 -9.17 8.37 -21.97
CA ASN A 177 -9.63 7.02 -22.30
C ASN A 177 -10.69 6.58 -21.27
N LEU A 178 -11.87 7.22 -21.38
CA LEU A 178 -13.05 7.01 -20.54
C LEU A 178 -13.55 5.55 -20.52
N GLN A 179 -13.04 4.68 -21.41
CA GLN A 179 -13.47 3.30 -21.55
C GLN A 179 -12.61 2.27 -20.79
N ARG A 180 -11.49 2.70 -20.20
CA ARG A 180 -10.66 1.83 -19.36
C ARG A 180 -10.91 2.11 -17.89
N THR A 181 -12.03 1.66 -17.36
CA THR A 181 -12.10 1.32 -15.93
C THR A 181 -11.30 0.03 -15.73
N GLU A 182 -9.98 0.18 -15.68
CA GLU A 182 -9.11 -0.92 -15.29
C GLU A 182 -9.47 -1.34 -13.86
N MET A 183 -9.61 -2.65 -13.65
CA MET A 183 -9.79 -3.19 -12.31
C MET A 183 -8.64 -2.69 -11.42
N HIS A 184 -8.97 -2.13 -10.26
CA HIS A 184 -8.01 -1.54 -9.31
C HIS A 184 -7.35 -0.21 -9.76
N TYR A 185 -8.01 0.59 -10.60
CA TYR A 185 -7.52 1.91 -11.04
C TYR A 185 -7.02 2.80 -9.89
N PHE A 186 -7.87 3.12 -8.91
CA PHE A 186 -7.52 4.00 -7.79
C PHE A 186 -6.40 3.40 -6.92
N TYR A 187 -6.48 2.11 -6.66
CA TYR A 187 -5.44 1.37 -5.93
C TYR A 187 -4.08 1.45 -6.63
N GLY A 188 -4.04 1.23 -7.94
CA GLY A 188 -2.82 1.31 -8.73
C GLY A 188 -2.24 2.71 -8.75
N HIS A 189 -3.06 3.74 -8.97
CA HIS A 189 -2.61 5.13 -9.00
C HIS A 189 -2.18 5.65 -7.62
N TYR A 190 -2.79 5.17 -6.53
CA TYR A 190 -2.34 5.46 -5.17
C TYR A 190 -0.90 5.02 -4.91
N TYR A 191 -0.49 3.83 -5.39
CA TYR A 191 0.91 3.42 -5.27
C TYR A 191 1.80 4.05 -6.35
N ALA A 192 1.29 4.23 -7.56
CA ALA A 192 2.10 4.77 -8.64
C ALA A 192 2.50 6.23 -8.34
N VAL A 193 1.60 7.05 -7.79
CA VAL A 193 1.95 8.43 -7.39
C VAL A 193 3.05 8.43 -6.33
N GLN A 194 3.02 7.50 -5.35
CA GLN A 194 4.06 7.36 -4.33
C GLN A 194 5.40 6.93 -4.93
N ALA A 195 5.38 5.97 -5.84
CA ALA A 195 6.57 5.50 -6.54
C ALA A 195 7.23 6.64 -7.34
N MET A 196 6.42 7.37 -8.10
CA MET A 196 6.89 8.48 -8.95
C MET A 196 7.35 9.67 -8.12
N TYR A 197 6.65 9.99 -7.03
CA TYR A 197 7.05 11.05 -6.10
C TYR A 197 8.39 10.73 -5.43
N THR A 198 8.56 9.49 -4.96
CA THR A 198 9.82 9.05 -4.32
C THR A 198 10.98 9.08 -5.31
N ALA A 199 10.76 8.55 -6.53
CA ALA A 199 11.74 8.59 -7.62
C ALA A 199 12.13 10.02 -8.03
N GLY A 200 11.18 10.95 -7.97
CA GLY A 200 11.41 12.37 -8.25
C GLY A 200 11.82 12.66 -9.70
N GLY A 201 12.42 13.83 -9.92
CA GLY A 201 12.94 14.24 -11.23
C GLY A 201 11.92 14.12 -12.36
N LYS A 202 12.34 13.53 -13.48
CA LYS A 202 11.49 13.35 -14.66
C LYS A 202 10.29 12.42 -14.40
N TYR A 203 10.45 11.39 -13.56
CA TYR A 203 9.37 10.48 -13.20
C TYR A 203 8.19 11.24 -12.59
N TRP A 204 8.48 12.10 -11.60
CA TRP A 204 7.47 12.94 -10.97
C TRP A 204 6.90 14.01 -11.91
N ALA A 205 7.79 14.75 -12.58
CA ALA A 205 7.42 15.86 -13.46
C ALA A 205 6.50 15.42 -14.62
N ASP A 206 6.70 14.20 -15.12
CA ASP A 206 5.85 13.64 -16.17
C ASP A 206 4.55 13.04 -15.60
N TRP A 207 4.62 12.31 -14.48
CA TRP A 207 3.48 11.55 -13.96
C TRP A 207 2.40 12.43 -13.33
N PHE A 208 2.80 13.34 -12.43
CA PHE A 208 1.85 14.04 -11.57
C PHE A 208 0.86 14.93 -12.34
N PRO A 209 1.29 15.79 -13.29
CA PRO A 209 0.34 16.57 -14.07
C PRO A 209 -0.69 15.71 -14.80
N SER A 210 -0.27 14.57 -15.35
CA SER A 210 -1.16 13.67 -16.08
C SER A 210 -2.20 12.99 -15.20
N ILE A 211 -1.81 12.45 -14.03
CA ILE A 211 -2.80 11.86 -13.11
C ILE A 211 -3.69 12.93 -12.48
N ARG A 212 -3.14 14.12 -12.17
CA ARG A 212 -3.92 15.24 -11.63
C ARG A 212 -5.03 15.64 -12.61
N ASP A 213 -4.66 15.93 -13.86
CA ASP A 213 -5.62 16.42 -14.86
C ASP A 213 -6.68 15.36 -15.16
N GLU A 214 -6.29 14.08 -15.20
CA GLU A 214 -7.23 12.98 -15.35
C GLU A 214 -8.20 12.87 -14.17
N LEU A 215 -7.72 12.94 -12.92
CA LEU A 215 -8.59 12.88 -11.74
C LEU A 215 -9.53 14.09 -11.67
N ILE A 216 -9.04 15.31 -11.91
CA ILE A 216 -9.88 16.51 -11.93
C ILE A 216 -10.98 16.39 -12.99
N SER A 217 -10.66 15.87 -14.18
CA SER A 217 -11.67 15.66 -15.23
C SER A 217 -12.73 14.60 -14.89
N ARG A 218 -12.42 13.69 -13.97
CA ARG A 218 -13.32 12.62 -13.51
C ARG A 218 -14.10 13.00 -12.24
N GLN A 219 -13.82 14.16 -11.65
CA GLN A 219 -14.50 14.62 -10.44
C GLN A 219 -15.98 14.90 -10.74
N ARG A 220 -16.87 14.38 -9.90
CA ARG A 220 -18.30 14.64 -9.98
C ARG A 220 -18.65 16.03 -9.41
N PRO A 221 -19.82 16.60 -9.74
CA PRO A 221 -20.24 17.90 -9.21
C PRO A 221 -20.31 17.99 -7.68
N ASP A 222 -20.53 16.87 -6.99
CA ASP A 222 -20.53 16.77 -5.53
C ASP A 222 -19.12 16.62 -4.92
N GLY A 223 -18.07 16.70 -5.75
CA GLY A 223 -16.68 16.54 -5.37
C GLY A 223 -16.22 15.08 -5.26
N SER A 224 -17.08 14.10 -5.49
CA SER A 224 -16.76 12.68 -5.35
C SER A 224 -16.15 12.06 -6.62
N TRP A 225 -15.56 10.88 -6.46
CA TRP A 225 -15.16 10.01 -7.56
C TRP A 225 -15.94 8.70 -7.52
N PHE A 226 -16.05 8.05 -8.68
CA PHE A 226 -16.73 6.77 -8.84
C PHE A 226 -15.75 5.61 -8.95
N ASP A 227 -16.02 4.54 -8.20
CA ASP A 227 -15.43 3.23 -8.41
C ASP A 227 -16.50 2.15 -8.17
N GLN A 228 -16.33 0.99 -8.80
CA GLN A 228 -17.26 -0.14 -8.65
C GLN A 228 -17.30 -0.70 -7.21
N VAL A 229 -16.24 -0.52 -6.42
CA VAL A 229 -16.20 -0.91 -5.00
C VAL A 229 -17.12 0.00 -4.18
N CYS A 230 -16.80 1.30 -4.09
CA CYS A 230 -17.69 2.33 -3.56
C CYS A 230 -17.12 3.75 -3.82
N GLY A 231 -17.99 4.76 -3.82
CA GLY A 231 -17.59 6.16 -4.03
C GLY A 231 -16.72 6.75 -2.91
N HIS A 232 -16.90 6.32 -1.65
CA HIS A 232 -16.05 6.78 -0.54
C HIS A 232 -14.60 6.36 -0.71
N TYR A 233 -14.37 5.12 -1.16
CA TYR A 233 -13.03 4.59 -1.44
C TYR A 233 -12.36 5.36 -2.59
N ALA A 234 -13.08 5.54 -3.70
CA ALA A 234 -12.59 6.29 -4.86
C ALA A 234 -12.20 7.72 -4.49
N THR A 235 -13.07 8.39 -3.74
CA THR A 235 -12.87 9.78 -3.32
C THR A 235 -11.66 9.90 -2.39
N ALA A 236 -11.54 9.03 -1.39
CA ALA A 236 -10.39 9.04 -0.49
C ALA A 236 -9.06 8.82 -1.24
N MET A 237 -9.01 7.84 -2.15
CA MET A 237 -7.81 7.57 -2.96
C MET A 237 -7.48 8.72 -3.92
N ALA A 238 -8.48 9.33 -4.54
CA ALA A 238 -8.29 10.50 -5.40
C ALA A 238 -7.70 11.68 -4.63
N CYS A 239 -8.22 11.98 -3.44
CA CYS A 239 -7.68 13.03 -2.58
C CYS A 239 -6.23 12.74 -2.19
N LEU A 240 -5.91 11.53 -1.75
CA LEU A 240 -4.53 11.14 -1.40
C LEU A 240 -3.56 11.33 -2.57
N VAL A 241 -3.98 10.98 -3.79
CA VAL A 241 -3.17 11.21 -5.00
C VAL A 241 -2.98 12.70 -5.28
N LEU A 242 -4.05 13.50 -5.23
CA LEU A 242 -4.01 14.93 -5.51
C LEU A 242 -3.24 15.74 -4.44
N GLU A 243 -3.26 15.29 -3.20
CA GLU A 243 -2.61 15.93 -2.05
C GLU A 243 -1.13 15.55 -1.90
N THR A 244 -0.62 14.59 -2.68
CA THR A 244 0.78 14.16 -2.62
C THR A 244 1.80 15.33 -2.66
N PRO A 245 1.65 16.36 -3.52
CA PRO A 245 2.57 17.51 -3.52
C PRO A 245 2.57 18.34 -2.25
N ASN A 246 1.49 18.29 -1.46
CA ASN A 246 1.38 19.05 -0.22
C ASN A 246 2.22 18.43 0.91
N ASN A 247 2.65 17.17 0.74
CA ASN A 247 3.55 16.46 1.66
C ASN A 247 3.05 16.40 3.11
N TYR A 248 1.72 16.38 3.30
CA TYR A 248 1.08 16.39 4.61
C TYR A 248 1.20 15.07 5.38
N LEU A 249 1.31 13.95 4.66
CA LEU A 249 1.38 12.63 5.30
C LEU A 249 2.82 12.21 5.58
N PRO A 250 3.19 11.90 6.84
CA PRO A 250 4.51 11.38 7.19
C PRO A 250 5.00 10.22 6.31
N ILE A 251 4.11 9.32 5.89
CA ILE A 251 4.48 8.18 5.02
C ILE A 251 5.02 8.60 3.63
N PHE A 252 4.71 9.81 3.17
CA PHE A 252 5.22 10.36 1.90
C PHE A 252 6.54 11.12 2.08
N GLN A 253 6.98 11.35 3.32
CA GLN A 253 8.23 12.05 3.61
C GLN A 253 9.44 11.10 3.44
N LYS A 254 10.55 11.65 2.94
CA LYS A 254 11.81 10.94 2.71
C LYS A 254 12.63 10.82 4.00
#